data_AF-A0A9D8H8C0-F1
#
_entry.id   AF-A0A9D8H8C0-F1
#
_cell.length_a   1.000
_cell.length_b   1.000
_cell.length_c   1.000
_cell.angle_alpha   90.00
_cell.angle_beta   90.00
_cell.angle_gamma   90.00
#
_symmetry.space_group_name_H-M   'P 1'
#
loop_
_entity.id
_entity.type
_entity.pdbx_description
1 polymer ?
#
loop_
_entity_poly.entity_id
_entity_poly.type
_entity_poly.pdbx_seq_one_letter_code
_entity_poly.pdbx_strand_id
1 'polypeptide(L)'
;MILAAGPAVWGWPAGAAPVSLFSSSTPGFTASAATVPTGICFVTIGAEGGSGGNAGGRGGGSGAVVEARVAVSPGASLHVLVGGRGETNSGAFGGVGGTGGGGGGAVGGVGGGGGGGGASAVSVGPAGAQAALVVAGGGGGARMLSGDGGAGGLVGVPAGDGGGGAAGGGGGT
;
A
#
# COMPACT_ATOMS: atom_id res chain seq x y z
N MET A 1 26.63 -27.34 60.18
CA MET A 1 26.85 -26.13 59.36
C MET A 1 26.95 -26.58 57.90
N ILE A 2 25.87 -26.48 57.14
CA ILE A 2 25.86 -26.71 55.69
C ILE A 2 25.28 -25.43 55.08
N LEU A 3 26.12 -24.67 54.36
CA LEU A 3 25.71 -23.58 53.49
C LEU A 3 25.21 -24.22 52.19
N ALA A 4 23.94 -24.00 51.83
CA ALA A 4 23.42 -24.33 50.51
C ALA A 4 23.60 -23.12 49.58
N ALA A 5 24.41 -23.28 48.54
CA ALA A 5 24.58 -22.30 47.46
C ALA A 5 23.33 -22.34 46.56
N GLY A 6 22.68 -21.18 46.36
CA GLY A 6 21.54 -21.03 45.46
C GLY A 6 21.94 -21.09 43.98
N PRO A 7 21.05 -21.54 43.09
CA PRO A 7 21.36 -21.63 41.67
C PRO A 7 21.42 -20.23 41.03
N ALA A 8 22.54 -19.93 40.38
CA ALA A 8 22.65 -18.78 39.48
C ALA A 8 21.81 -19.04 38.23
N VAL A 9 20.67 -18.36 38.13
CA VAL A 9 19.88 -18.34 36.90
C VAL A 9 20.59 -17.44 35.88
N TRP A 10 21.11 -18.06 34.83
CA TRP A 10 21.62 -17.37 33.65
C TRP A 10 20.42 -16.78 32.91
N GLY A 11 20.07 -15.52 33.20
CA GLY A 11 19.06 -14.81 32.45
C GLY A 11 19.53 -14.65 31.00
N TRP A 12 18.86 -15.34 30.07
CA TRP A 12 19.00 -14.99 28.65
C TRP A 12 18.64 -13.52 28.48
N PRO A 13 19.38 -12.74 27.66
CA PRO A 13 18.91 -11.40 27.33
C PRO A 13 17.54 -11.56 26.70
N ALA A 14 16.53 -10.93 27.29
CA ALA A 14 15.19 -10.91 26.74
C ALA A 14 15.28 -10.39 25.30
N GLY A 15 15.09 -11.27 24.31
CA GLY A 15 14.93 -10.86 22.93
C GLY A 15 13.74 -9.90 22.90
N ALA A 16 13.99 -8.64 22.59
CA ALA A 16 12.95 -7.62 22.55
C ALA A 16 11.81 -8.13 21.65
N ALA A 17 10.63 -8.32 22.23
CA ALA A 17 9.45 -8.72 21.48
C ALA A 17 9.19 -7.65 20.40
N PRO A 18 8.90 -8.04 19.15
CA PRO A 18 8.59 -7.07 18.10
C PRO A 18 7.39 -6.24 18.54
N VAL A 19 7.59 -4.93 18.64
CA VAL A 19 6.52 -3.97 18.97
C VAL A 19 5.87 -3.53 17.67
N SER A 20 4.63 -3.94 17.45
CA SER A 20 3.83 -3.46 16.31
C SER A 20 3.42 -2.01 16.55
N LEU A 21 4.01 -1.09 15.79
CA LEU A 21 3.72 0.35 15.89
C LEU A 21 2.33 0.69 15.33
N PHE A 22 1.94 0.03 14.25
CA PHE A 22 0.62 0.15 13.62
C PHE A 22 0.39 -1.06 12.70
N SER A 23 -0.88 -1.36 12.44
CA SER A 23 -1.30 -2.25 11.36
C SER A 23 -2.70 -1.83 10.93
N SER A 24 -2.90 -1.62 9.63
CA SER A 24 -4.20 -1.25 9.08
C SER A 24 -4.30 -1.78 7.65
N SER A 25 -5.46 -2.37 7.34
CA SER A 25 -5.83 -2.83 6.00
C SER A 25 -6.96 -1.99 5.41
N THR A 26 -7.35 -0.90 6.06
CA THR A 26 -8.48 -0.06 5.63
C THR A 26 -8.03 0.88 4.52
N PRO A 27 -8.60 0.79 3.30
CA PRO A 27 -8.24 1.69 2.20
C PRO A 27 -8.44 3.16 2.54
N GLY A 28 -7.51 4.01 2.14
CA GLY A 28 -7.55 5.45 2.45
C GLY A 28 -7.24 5.80 3.90
N PHE A 29 -6.90 4.81 4.74
CA PHE A 29 -6.45 5.06 6.09
C PHE A 29 -5.18 5.90 6.07
N THR A 30 -5.21 6.99 6.83
CA THR A 30 -4.04 7.82 7.11
C THR A 30 -3.78 7.87 8.60
N ALA A 31 -2.75 7.16 9.06
CA ALA A 31 -2.22 7.37 10.40
C ALA A 31 -1.31 8.60 10.35
N SER A 32 -1.66 9.66 11.06
CA SER A 32 -0.74 10.74 11.38
C SER A 32 -0.17 10.47 12.77
N ALA A 33 1.14 10.21 12.84
CA ALA A 33 1.92 10.09 14.08
C ALA A 33 1.89 8.75 14.82
N ALA A 34 2.15 7.64 14.11
CA ALA A 34 2.74 6.49 14.80
C ALA A 34 4.17 6.87 15.21
N THR A 35 4.41 7.07 16.51
CA THR A 35 5.70 7.51 17.04
C THR A 35 6.60 6.31 17.28
N VAL A 36 7.81 6.35 16.73
CA VAL A 36 8.84 5.33 17.00
C VAL A 36 9.28 5.43 18.47
N PRO A 37 9.21 4.34 19.27
CA PRO A 37 9.65 4.34 20.65
C PRO A 37 11.12 4.77 20.78
N THR A 38 11.44 5.42 21.89
CA THR A 38 12.81 5.82 22.17
C THR A 38 13.74 4.60 22.21
N GLY A 39 14.90 4.69 21.56
CA GLY A 39 15.86 3.58 21.46
C GLY A 39 15.65 2.62 20.28
N ILE A 40 14.62 2.80 19.45
CA ILE A 40 14.43 2.03 18.21
C ILE A 40 15.01 2.80 17.02
N CYS A 41 16.02 2.22 16.38
CA CYS A 41 16.66 2.80 15.18
C CYS A 41 16.23 2.11 13.87
N PHE A 42 15.48 1.01 13.95
CA PHE A 42 15.05 0.23 12.79
C PHE A 42 13.61 -0.25 12.97
N VAL A 43 12.82 -0.13 11.91
CA VAL A 43 11.47 -0.69 11.83
C VAL A 43 11.34 -1.56 10.59
N THR A 44 10.57 -2.63 10.69
CA THR A 44 10.15 -3.41 9.53
C THR A 44 8.81 -2.88 9.07
N ILE A 45 8.72 -2.54 7.78
CA ILE A 45 7.52 -1.99 7.16
C ILE A 45 7.11 -2.97 6.05
N GLY A 46 5.90 -3.51 6.18
CA GLY A 46 5.20 -4.19 5.10
C GLY A 46 4.16 -3.24 4.51
N ALA A 47 4.15 -3.10 3.18
CA ALA A 47 3.17 -2.31 2.45
C ALA A 47 2.69 -3.10 1.22
N GLU A 48 1.38 -3.09 0.99
CA GLU A 48 0.76 -3.71 -0.18
C GLU A 48 -0.07 -2.67 -0.93
N GLY A 49 0.21 -2.48 -2.22
CA GLY A 49 -0.58 -1.61 -3.08
C GLY A 49 -1.94 -2.24 -3.40
N GLY A 50 -2.94 -1.40 -3.69
CA GLY A 50 -4.25 -1.85 -4.10
C GLY A 50 -4.21 -2.62 -5.43
N SER A 51 -5.03 -3.66 -5.55
CA SER A 51 -5.24 -4.36 -6.82
C SER A 51 -6.07 -3.53 -7.80
N GLY A 52 -5.91 -3.77 -9.10
CA GLY A 52 -6.79 -3.24 -10.13
C GLY A 52 -8.19 -3.88 -10.08
N GLY A 53 -9.16 -3.11 -10.52
CA GLY A 53 -10.55 -3.51 -10.69
C GLY A 53 -10.76 -4.47 -11.84
N ASN A 54 -11.82 -5.26 -11.74
CA ASN A 54 -12.15 -6.26 -12.74
C ASN A 54 -12.90 -5.63 -13.93
N ALA A 55 -12.88 -6.33 -15.06
CA ALA A 55 -13.69 -5.99 -16.22
C ALA A 55 -14.23 -7.28 -16.86
N GLY A 56 -15.56 -7.47 -16.75
CA GLY A 56 -16.35 -8.67 -17.13
C GLY A 56 -15.58 -10.00 -17.21
N GLY A 57 -15.25 -10.48 -16.02
CA GLY A 57 -14.62 -11.78 -15.82
C GLY A 57 -13.10 -11.77 -15.88
N ARG A 58 -12.46 -10.67 -16.29
CA ARG A 58 -11.00 -10.51 -16.21
C ARG A 58 -10.62 -9.77 -14.93
N GLY A 59 -9.66 -10.34 -14.19
CA GLY A 59 -9.07 -9.69 -13.01
C GLY A 59 -8.12 -8.56 -13.39
N GLY A 60 -8.13 -7.48 -12.60
CA GLY A 60 -7.09 -6.46 -12.67
C GLY A 60 -5.75 -7.00 -12.13
N GLY A 61 -4.66 -6.28 -12.42
CA GLY A 61 -3.33 -6.61 -11.91
C GLY A 61 -3.25 -6.47 -10.38
N SER A 62 -2.41 -7.31 -9.77
CA SER A 62 -2.08 -7.17 -8.35
C SER A 62 -1.28 -5.89 -8.10
N GLY A 63 -1.43 -5.31 -6.91
CA GLY A 63 -0.52 -4.27 -6.44
C GLY A 63 0.84 -4.86 -6.03
N ALA A 64 1.83 -4.00 -5.88
CA ALA A 64 3.14 -4.40 -5.38
C ALA A 64 3.04 -4.77 -3.89
N VAL A 65 3.85 -5.74 -3.47
CA VAL A 65 4.07 -6.05 -2.05
C VAL A 65 5.52 -5.72 -1.75
N VAL A 66 5.74 -4.84 -0.77
CA VAL A 66 7.07 -4.41 -0.35
C VAL A 66 7.24 -4.66 1.13
N GLU A 67 8.31 -5.38 1.46
CA GLU A 67 8.78 -5.54 2.82
C GLU A 67 10.18 -4.93 2.91
N ALA A 68 10.35 -3.93 3.77
CA ALA A 68 11.62 -3.25 3.93
C ALA A 68 11.93 -3.01 5.40
N ARG A 69 13.20 -3.17 5.75
CA ARG A 69 13.73 -2.78 7.06
C ARG A 69 14.40 -1.42 6.90
N VAL A 70 13.82 -0.41 7.52
CA VAL A 70 14.24 0.99 7.30
C VAL A 70 14.79 1.59 8.59
N ALA A 71 15.88 2.33 8.46
CA ALA A 71 16.45 3.10 9.55
C ALA A 71 15.56 4.31 9.85
N VAL A 72 15.21 4.50 11.11
CA VAL A 72 14.35 5.60 11.58
C VAL A 72 14.98 6.28 12.78
N SER A 73 14.72 7.57 12.93
CA SER A 73 15.12 8.29 14.14
C SER A 73 14.17 7.95 15.29
N PRO A 74 14.68 7.65 16.50
CA PRO A 74 13.83 7.48 17.68
C PRO A 74 12.95 8.73 17.90
N GLY A 75 11.67 8.53 18.18
CA GLY A 75 10.70 9.63 18.34
C GLY A 75 10.18 10.23 17.04
N ALA A 76 10.59 9.75 15.88
CA ALA A 76 10.04 10.21 14.60
C ALA A 76 8.56 9.83 14.45
N SER A 77 7.79 10.73 13.84
CA SER A 77 6.40 10.49 13.45
C SER A 77 6.36 9.85 12.05
N LEU A 78 5.70 8.69 11.97
CA LEU A 78 5.43 8.01 10.71
C LEU A 78 4.03 8.37 10.20
N HIS A 79 3.94 8.54 8.89
CA HIS A 79 2.71 8.75 8.14
C HIS A 79 2.47 7.56 7.22
N VAL A 80 1.26 7.02 7.27
CA VAL A 80 0.88 5.84 6.50
C VAL A 80 -0.24 6.21 5.53
N LEU A 81 -0.16 5.72 4.31
CA LEU A 81 -1.25 5.73 3.33
C LEU A 81 -1.49 4.29 2.92
N VAL A 82 -2.72 3.81 3.02
CA VAL A 82 -3.12 2.49 2.52
C VAL A 82 -3.85 2.66 1.19
N GLY A 83 -3.26 2.12 0.13
CA GLY A 83 -3.82 2.10 -1.21
C GLY A 83 -5.06 1.23 -1.31
N GLY A 84 -6.08 1.74 -1.99
CA GLY A 84 -7.33 1.04 -2.23
C GLY A 84 -7.32 0.27 -3.53
N ARG A 85 -8.13 -0.79 -3.58
CA ARG A 85 -8.43 -1.52 -4.81
C ARG A 85 -9.20 -0.61 -5.78
N GLY A 86 -8.92 -0.73 -7.08
CA GLY A 86 -9.69 -0.10 -8.14
C GLY A 86 -11.05 -0.79 -8.32
N GLU A 87 -12.08 -0.01 -8.64
CA GLU A 87 -13.44 -0.51 -8.77
C GLU A 87 -13.62 -1.35 -10.04
N THR A 88 -14.53 -2.32 -9.95
CA THR A 88 -14.94 -3.11 -11.11
C THR A 88 -15.80 -2.25 -12.03
N ASN A 89 -15.70 -2.49 -13.34
CA ASN A 89 -16.55 -1.80 -14.30
C ASN A 89 -18.05 -2.03 -14.03
N SER A 90 -18.89 -1.03 -14.31
CA SER A 90 -20.35 -1.14 -14.17
C SER A 90 -21.02 -0.94 -15.53
N GLY A 91 -21.04 -2.01 -16.32
CA GLY A 91 -21.63 -2.01 -17.66
C GLY A 91 -20.97 -0.98 -18.58
N ALA A 92 -21.68 0.13 -18.81
CA ALA A 92 -21.24 1.23 -19.68
C ALA A 92 -20.05 2.05 -19.13
N PHE A 93 -19.87 2.00 -17.81
CA PHE A 93 -18.97 2.88 -17.09
C PHE A 93 -17.68 2.17 -16.71
N GLY A 94 -16.56 2.88 -16.86
CA GLY A 94 -15.27 2.45 -16.34
C GLY A 94 -15.27 2.45 -14.81
N GLY A 95 -14.49 1.54 -14.23
CA GLY A 95 -14.31 1.48 -12.78
C GLY A 95 -13.56 2.70 -12.26
N VAL A 96 -13.95 3.21 -11.09
CA VAL A 96 -13.22 4.28 -10.40
C VAL A 96 -11.85 3.77 -9.95
N GLY A 97 -10.83 4.63 -10.02
CA GLY A 97 -9.49 4.31 -9.50
C GLY A 97 -9.47 4.19 -7.97
N GLY A 98 -8.59 3.34 -7.47
CA GLY A 98 -8.40 3.10 -6.04
C GLY A 98 -7.76 4.28 -5.31
N THR A 99 -8.07 4.43 -4.03
CA THR A 99 -7.44 5.45 -3.17
C THR A 99 -5.92 5.30 -3.16
N GLY A 100 -5.18 6.41 -3.16
CA GLY A 100 -3.72 6.38 -3.35
C GLY A 100 -3.29 6.50 -4.82
N GLY A 101 -4.13 7.12 -5.65
CA GLY A 101 -3.74 7.58 -6.98
C GLY A 101 -4.05 6.63 -8.12
N GLY A 102 -4.88 5.60 -7.94
CA GLY A 102 -5.30 4.74 -9.07
C GLY A 102 -6.06 5.53 -10.13
N GLY A 103 -5.85 5.21 -11.42
CA GLY A 103 -6.57 5.80 -12.54
C GLY A 103 -7.94 5.14 -12.76
N GLY A 104 -8.90 5.85 -13.31
CA GLY A 104 -10.19 5.29 -13.73
C GLY A 104 -10.05 4.36 -14.93
N GLY A 105 -10.95 3.39 -15.07
CA GLY A 105 -11.09 2.59 -16.28
C GLY A 105 -11.78 3.38 -17.40
N ALA A 106 -11.60 2.94 -18.64
CA ALA A 106 -12.20 3.59 -19.79
C ALA A 106 -13.73 3.48 -19.80
N VAL A 107 -14.39 4.54 -20.27
CA VAL A 107 -15.81 4.54 -20.66
C VAL A 107 -15.93 4.07 -22.11
N GLY A 108 -16.68 2.98 -22.35
CA GLY A 108 -16.69 2.31 -23.65
C GLY A 108 -18.02 1.69 -24.06
N GLY A 109 -19.15 2.12 -23.48
CA GLY A 109 -20.41 1.39 -23.63
C GLY A 109 -20.29 0.00 -22.99
N VAL A 110 -20.91 -1.05 -23.54
CA VAL A 110 -21.05 -2.40 -22.93
C VAL A 110 -19.76 -3.13 -22.48
N GLY A 111 -18.57 -2.52 -22.59
CA GLY A 111 -17.30 -3.04 -22.11
C GLY A 111 -16.35 -1.97 -21.56
N GLY A 112 -16.76 -1.18 -20.57
CA GLY A 112 -15.84 -0.30 -19.83
C GLY A 112 -14.72 -1.06 -19.11
N GLY A 113 -13.55 -0.44 -18.94
CA GLY A 113 -12.41 -1.02 -18.24
C GLY A 113 -12.54 -0.94 -16.70
N GLY A 114 -11.78 -1.76 -15.97
CA GLY A 114 -11.67 -1.66 -14.51
C GLY A 114 -10.74 -0.50 -14.11
N GLY A 115 -10.95 0.08 -12.92
CA GLY A 115 -10.04 1.10 -12.37
C GLY A 115 -8.70 0.52 -11.94
N GLY A 116 -7.63 1.29 -11.97
CA GLY A 116 -6.35 0.90 -11.35
C GLY A 116 -6.41 0.98 -9.83
N GLY A 117 -5.67 0.13 -9.14
CA GLY A 117 -5.48 0.23 -7.69
C GLY A 117 -4.52 1.35 -7.31
N GLY A 118 -4.61 1.88 -6.10
CA GLY A 118 -3.71 2.94 -5.63
C GLY A 118 -2.52 2.44 -4.82
N ALA A 119 -1.53 3.30 -4.62
CA ALA A 119 -0.31 2.98 -3.89
C ALA A 119 -0.49 3.06 -2.38
N SER A 120 0.20 2.15 -1.68
CA SER A 120 0.43 2.23 -0.24
C SER A 120 1.79 2.83 0.04
N ALA A 121 1.89 3.68 1.06
CA ALA A 121 3.16 4.31 1.44
C ALA A 121 3.31 4.39 2.95
N VAL A 122 4.56 4.31 3.40
CA VAL A 122 4.96 4.78 4.72
C VAL A 122 6.01 5.87 4.51
N SER A 123 5.82 7.00 5.17
CA SER A 123 6.68 8.18 5.03
C SER A 123 6.99 8.79 6.37
N VAL A 124 8.10 9.54 6.45
CA VAL A 124 8.58 10.21 7.66
C VAL A 124 8.73 11.70 7.41
N GLY A 125 8.44 12.50 8.42
CA GLY A 125 8.56 13.95 8.36
C GLY A 125 7.21 14.66 8.49
N PRO A 126 7.21 16.00 8.66
CA PRO A 126 6.01 16.79 8.87
C PRO A 126 5.10 16.79 7.63
N ALA A 127 3.80 17.02 7.86
CA ALA A 127 2.81 17.09 6.79
C ALA A 127 3.22 18.08 5.68
N GLY A 128 3.41 17.61 4.45
CA GLY A 128 3.80 18.41 3.28
C GLY A 128 5.29 18.35 2.88
N ALA A 129 6.14 17.70 3.68
CA ALA A 129 7.55 17.45 3.36
C ALA A 129 7.98 16.03 3.76
N GLN A 130 7.12 15.05 3.52
CA GLN A 130 7.36 13.67 3.91
C GLN A 130 8.30 12.96 2.92
N ALA A 131 9.38 12.37 3.43
CA ALA A 131 10.20 11.44 2.67
C ALA A 131 9.56 10.06 2.72
N ALA A 132 9.23 9.50 1.55
CA ALA A 132 8.73 8.13 1.47
C ALA A 132 9.83 7.15 1.91
N LEU A 133 9.56 6.38 2.95
CA LEU A 133 10.43 5.30 3.42
C LEU A 133 10.19 4.02 2.61
N VAL A 134 8.92 3.74 2.34
CA VAL A 134 8.46 2.56 1.59
C VAL A 134 7.28 2.96 0.74
N VAL A 135 7.28 2.53 -0.52
CA VAL A 135 6.17 2.69 -1.46
C VAL A 135 5.88 1.35 -2.11
N ALA A 136 4.62 0.94 -2.06
CA ALA A 136 4.09 -0.21 -2.78
C ALA A 136 3.08 0.30 -3.80
N GLY A 137 3.46 0.31 -5.08
CA GLY A 137 2.63 0.82 -6.16
C GLY A 137 1.38 -0.01 -6.43
N GLY A 138 0.35 0.64 -6.97
CA GLY A 138 -0.94 0.00 -7.27
C GLY A 138 -0.93 -0.85 -8.55
N GLY A 139 -1.84 -1.81 -8.64
CA GLY A 139 -2.01 -2.66 -9.83
C GLY A 139 -2.87 -2.00 -10.91
N GLY A 140 -2.60 -2.29 -12.18
CA GLY A 140 -3.41 -1.78 -13.30
C GLY A 140 -4.78 -2.45 -13.41
N GLY A 141 -5.79 -1.72 -13.84
CA GLY A 141 -7.15 -2.20 -14.07
C GLY A 141 -7.25 -3.17 -15.25
N ALA A 142 -8.26 -4.04 -15.22
CA ALA A 142 -8.55 -4.95 -16.32
C ALA A 142 -9.12 -4.22 -17.54
N ARG A 143 -8.78 -4.70 -18.74
CA ARG A 143 -9.41 -4.27 -19.99
C ARG A 143 -10.69 -5.04 -20.31
N MET A 144 -11.55 -4.40 -21.09
CA MET A 144 -12.67 -5.02 -21.78
C MET A 144 -12.62 -4.73 -23.28
N LEU A 145 -13.50 -5.38 -24.06
CA LEU A 145 -13.53 -5.41 -25.54
C LEU A 145 -13.05 -4.12 -26.23
N SER A 146 -13.50 -2.95 -25.76
CA SER A 146 -13.16 -1.63 -26.33
C SER A 146 -12.75 -0.59 -25.29
N GLY A 147 -12.37 -1.01 -24.08
CA GLY A 147 -12.01 -0.10 -22.99
C GLY A 147 -10.73 -0.50 -22.27
N ASP A 148 -9.80 0.45 -22.17
CA ASP A 148 -8.55 0.27 -21.43
C ASP A 148 -8.81 0.20 -19.91
N GLY A 149 -8.00 -0.57 -19.20
CA GLY A 149 -7.97 -0.52 -17.75
C GLY A 149 -7.20 0.70 -17.24
N GLY A 150 -7.59 1.23 -16.07
CA GLY A 150 -6.90 2.37 -15.45
C GLY A 150 -5.50 2.01 -14.96
N ALA A 151 -4.53 2.92 -15.03
CA ALA A 151 -3.19 2.65 -14.53
C ALA A 151 -3.15 2.59 -12.99
N GLY A 152 -2.22 1.79 -12.45
CA GLY A 152 -1.95 1.73 -11.02
C GLY A 152 -1.36 3.03 -10.49
N GLY A 153 -1.73 3.40 -9.26
CA GLY A 153 -1.36 4.65 -8.63
C GLY A 153 0.08 4.71 -8.16
N LEU A 154 0.63 5.93 -8.18
CA LEU A 154 1.78 6.35 -7.38
C LEU A 154 1.29 7.14 -6.17
N VAL A 155 2.09 7.16 -5.10
CA VAL A 155 1.73 7.89 -3.88
C VAL A 155 1.64 9.38 -4.19
N GLY A 156 0.45 9.96 -3.99
CA GLY A 156 0.22 11.39 -4.16
C GLY A 156 0.15 11.89 -5.62
N VAL A 157 0.23 11.00 -6.60
CA VAL A 157 0.09 11.35 -8.03
C VAL A 157 -1.07 10.55 -8.63
N PRO A 158 -2.11 11.22 -9.19
CA PRO A 158 -3.15 10.53 -9.95
C PRO A 158 -2.53 9.80 -11.15
N ALA A 159 -2.80 8.52 -11.28
CA ALA A 159 -2.42 7.73 -12.44
C ALA A 159 -3.35 8.02 -13.63
N GLY A 160 -2.88 7.65 -14.82
CA GLY A 160 -3.64 7.83 -16.06
C GLY A 160 -4.91 6.98 -16.09
N ASP A 161 -6.03 7.62 -16.47
CA ASP A 161 -7.27 6.92 -16.78
C ASP A 161 -7.11 6.07 -18.06
N GLY A 162 -7.91 5.00 -18.17
CA GLY A 162 -7.99 4.18 -19.37
C GLY A 162 -8.56 4.96 -20.56
N GLY A 163 -7.94 4.81 -21.74
CA GLY A 163 -8.42 5.34 -23.01
C GLY A 163 -9.39 4.39 -23.75
N GLY A 164 -9.84 4.81 -24.94
CA GLY A 164 -10.74 4.00 -25.80
C GLY A 164 -10.06 2.82 -26.51
N GLY A 165 -8.86 2.42 -26.07
CA GLY A 165 -8.13 1.27 -26.61
C GLY A 165 -8.56 -0.06 -25.99
N ALA A 166 -7.82 -1.12 -26.29
CA ALA A 166 -8.01 -2.44 -25.69
C ALA A 166 -6.76 -2.91 -24.95
N ALA A 167 -6.08 -2.06 -24.19
CA ALA A 167 -4.91 -2.38 -23.36
C ALA A 167 -5.27 -2.45 -21.86
N GLY A 168 -4.62 -3.34 -21.12
CA GLY A 168 -4.71 -3.30 -19.65
C GLY A 168 -3.97 -2.09 -19.09
N GLY A 169 -4.36 -1.64 -17.89
CA GLY A 169 -3.62 -0.58 -17.21
C GLY A 169 -2.22 -1.05 -16.82
N GLY A 170 -1.22 -0.17 -16.94
CA GLY A 170 0.12 -0.40 -16.37
C GLY A 170 0.08 -0.39 -14.84
N GLY A 171 1.02 -1.07 -14.17
CA GLY A 171 1.20 -0.94 -12.71
C GLY A 171 1.85 0.39 -12.33
N GLY A 172 1.61 0.86 -11.11
CA GLY A 172 2.35 1.97 -10.50
C GLY A 172 3.64 1.46 -9.86
N THR A 173 4.72 2.24 -9.94
CA THR A 173 6.02 1.97 -9.29
C THR A 173 6.43 3.11 -8.36
#